data_AF-A0A3D3CLY2-F1
#
_entry.id   AF-A0A3D3CLY2-F1
#
_cell.length_a   1.000
_cell.length_b   1.000
_cell.length_c   1.000
_cell.angle_alpha   90.00
_cell.angle_beta   90.00
_cell.angle_gamma   90.00
#
_symmetry.space_group_name_H-M   'P 1'
#
loop_
_entity.id
_entity.type
_entity.pdbx_description
1 polymer ?
#
loop_
_entity_poly.entity_id
_entity_poly.type
_entity_poly.pdbx_seq_one_letter_code
_entity_poly.pdbx_strand_id
1 'polypeptide(L)'
;MPEMDGIEFMKQARQKNPDINIIVITGYPSQESIKEALRLRIIDYLPKPFSPTHLLEVTANAIELKKRGIIPEPQVENYTEEVAVKLDAVIDRYRHKPGSLIPVLQEAQELVGYLPPVVQRHIAGGLKIPVSEVHGVVSFYSFFTMKPKGKHNIRVCLGTACYVKGAEEIVKKFSDGLKLEVGGITSDKKFSLETVRCLGACGLAPVVVIDKDTHGSINPVKTLDLLKEFE
;
A
#
# COMPACT_ATOMS: atom_id res chain seq x y z
N MET A 1 25.44 1.69 20.06
CA MET A 1 26.23 2.26 21.17
C MET A 1 26.58 1.10 22.08
N PRO A 2 27.83 0.96 22.54
CA PRO A 2 28.30 -0.27 23.19
C PRO A 2 27.64 -0.58 24.55
N GLU A 3 26.99 0.39 25.21
CA GLU A 3 26.42 0.21 26.56
C GLU A 3 24.90 0.40 26.68
N MET A 4 24.20 0.76 25.61
CA MET A 4 22.74 0.95 25.64
C MET A 4 22.09 0.66 24.28
N ASP A 5 20.93 0.01 24.35
CA ASP A 5 20.09 -0.24 23.17
C ASP A 5 19.33 1.04 22.77
N GLY A 6 18.95 1.15 21.49
CA GLY A 6 18.25 2.31 20.95
C GLY A 6 16.91 2.58 21.66
N ILE A 7 16.26 1.54 22.16
CA ILE A 7 14.99 1.64 22.91
C ILE A 7 15.19 2.26 24.29
N GLU A 8 16.26 1.87 24.97
CA GLU A 8 16.61 2.40 26.29
C GLU A 8 17.01 3.87 26.20
N PHE A 9 17.75 4.24 25.15
CA PHE A 9 18.04 5.63 24.83
C PHE A 9 16.75 6.44 24.59
N MET A 10 15.79 5.92 23.84
CA MET A 10 14.50 6.60 23.62
C MET A 10 13.71 6.82 24.91
N LYS A 11 13.68 5.82 25.80
CA LYS A 11 13.03 5.93 27.13
C LYS A 11 13.68 7.04 27.97
N GLN A 12 15.01 7.09 28.02
CA GLN A 12 15.74 8.13 28.75
C GLN A 12 15.59 9.52 28.13
N ALA A 13 15.60 9.61 26.80
CA ALA A 13 15.42 10.87 26.08
C ALA A 13 14.05 11.48 26.38
N ARG A 14 12.98 10.66 26.42
CA ARG A 14 11.64 11.09 26.80
C ARG A 14 11.50 11.49 28.27
N GLN A 15 12.20 10.82 29.19
CA GLN A 15 12.21 11.25 30.60
C GLN A 15 12.79 12.65 30.77
N LYS A 16 13.77 13.04 29.94
CA LYS A 16 14.36 14.39 29.97
C LYS A 16 13.53 15.42 29.19
N ASN A 17 12.86 14.99 28.12
CA ASN A 17 12.02 15.86 27.30
C ASN A 17 10.80 15.10 26.76
N PRO A 18 9.61 15.30 27.36
CA PRO A 18 8.37 14.61 26.95
C PRO A 18 7.96 14.86 25.49
N ASP A 19 8.30 16.04 24.94
CA ASP A 19 7.90 16.50 23.60
C ASP A 19 8.99 16.27 22.54
N ILE A 20 9.96 15.39 22.82
CA ILE A 20 11.03 15.10 21.87
C ILE A 20 10.52 14.30 20.67
N ASN A 21 10.84 14.81 19.48
CA ASN A 21 10.56 14.19 18.20
C ASN A 21 11.62 13.12 17.91
N ILE A 22 11.22 11.85 17.83
CA ILE A 22 12.14 10.73 17.61
C ILE A 22 11.83 10.06 16.29
N ILE A 23 12.84 9.93 15.42
CA ILE A 23 12.80 9.18 14.17
C ILE A 23 13.76 8.00 14.30
N VAL A 24 13.27 6.78 14.07
CA VAL A 24 14.07 5.57 14.28
C VAL A 24 14.65 5.08 12.96
N ILE A 25 15.98 5.04 12.86
CA ILE A 25 16.67 4.56 11.67
C ILE A 25 17.05 3.08 11.84
N THR A 26 16.34 2.16 11.19
CA THR A 26 16.48 0.70 11.42
C THR A 26 17.01 -0.06 10.21
N GLY A 27 17.88 -1.06 10.46
CA GLY A 27 18.48 -1.91 9.43
C GLY A 27 17.72 -3.20 9.14
N TYR A 28 16.96 -3.73 10.09
CA TYR A 28 16.03 -4.87 9.97
C TYR A 28 15.31 -4.97 11.32
N PRO A 29 14.02 -4.62 11.43
CA PRO A 29 13.35 -4.70 12.71
C PRO A 29 12.87 -6.12 13.02
N SER A 30 13.20 -6.60 14.23
CA SER A 30 12.47 -7.70 14.87
C SER A 30 11.10 -7.18 15.38
N GLN A 31 10.12 -8.10 15.51
CA GLN A 31 8.75 -7.81 15.95
C GLN A 31 8.68 -7.08 17.31
N GLU A 32 9.66 -7.31 18.18
CA GLU A 32 9.71 -6.78 19.55
C GLU A 32 10.13 -5.30 19.58
N SER A 33 11.14 -4.94 18.79
CA SER A 33 11.65 -3.56 18.73
C SER A 33 10.66 -2.58 18.09
N ILE A 34 9.81 -3.03 17.16
CA ILE A 34 8.74 -2.17 16.58
C ILE A 34 7.64 -1.95 17.62
N LYS A 35 7.14 -3.00 18.28
CA LYS A 35 6.08 -2.87 19.28
C LYS A 35 6.49 -1.94 20.42
N GLU A 36 7.74 -2.03 20.87
CA GLU A 36 8.27 -1.10 21.87
C GLU A 36 8.47 0.32 21.33
N ALA A 37 8.97 0.50 20.11
CA ALA A 37 9.11 1.83 19.51
C ALA A 37 7.74 2.53 19.30
N LEU A 38 6.70 1.76 18.92
CA LEU A 38 5.33 2.26 18.82
C LEU A 38 4.76 2.67 20.18
N ARG A 39 5.00 1.87 21.24
CA ARG A 39 4.64 2.24 22.63
C ARG A 39 5.33 3.54 23.08
N LEU A 40 6.49 3.84 22.51
CA LEU A 40 7.26 5.05 22.77
C LEU A 40 6.87 6.22 21.85
N ARG A 41 5.76 6.14 21.10
CA ARG A 41 5.18 7.24 20.31
C ARG A 41 6.21 7.93 19.39
N ILE A 42 6.99 7.16 18.65
CA ILE A 42 7.93 7.71 17.66
C ILE A 42 7.17 8.41 16.53
N ILE A 43 7.84 9.35 15.86
CA ILE A 43 7.24 10.11 14.75
C ILE A 43 7.21 9.31 13.48
N ASP A 44 8.33 8.67 13.15
CA ASP A 44 8.46 7.88 11.95
C ASP A 44 9.67 6.94 12.03
N TYR A 45 9.76 5.99 11.10
CA TYR A 45 10.91 5.11 10.92
C TYR A 45 11.57 5.32 9.57
N LEU A 46 12.90 5.28 9.55
CA LEU A 46 13.69 5.35 8.32
C LEU A 46 14.40 4.00 8.09
N PRO A 47 13.95 3.17 7.13
CA PRO A 47 14.58 1.90 6.85
C PRO A 47 15.93 2.09 6.13
N LYS A 48 16.98 1.39 6.54
CA LYS A 48 18.26 1.31 5.82
C LYS A 48 18.22 0.17 4.81
N PRO A 49 18.78 0.35 3.59
CA PRO A 49 19.32 1.60 3.07
C PRO A 49 18.22 2.60 2.67
N PHE A 50 18.44 3.89 2.94
CA PHE A 50 17.54 4.98 2.56
C PHE A 50 18.23 5.94 1.59
N SER A 51 17.45 6.60 0.72
CA SER A 51 17.96 7.66 -0.15
C SER A 51 18.03 9.00 0.59
N PRO A 52 18.88 9.95 0.15
CA PRO A 52 18.87 11.32 0.67
C PRO A 52 17.51 12.01 0.55
N THR A 53 16.75 11.74 -0.52
CA THR A 53 15.38 12.23 -0.71
C THR A 53 14.43 11.71 0.35
N HIS A 54 14.48 10.41 0.67
CA HIS A 54 13.63 9.82 1.69
C HIS A 54 13.94 10.36 3.10
N LEU A 55 15.21 10.63 3.40
CA LEU A 55 15.60 11.29 4.65
C LEU A 55 15.05 12.73 4.72
N LEU A 56 15.10 13.48 3.62
CA LEU A 56 14.57 14.86 3.56
C LEU A 56 13.05 14.89 3.74
N GLU A 57 12.32 13.98 3.13
CA GLU A 57 10.86 13.86 3.29
C GLU A 57 10.48 13.54 4.74
N VAL A 58 11.11 12.53 5.34
CA VAL A 58 10.81 12.10 6.72
C VAL A 58 11.15 13.21 7.73
N THR A 59 12.26 13.93 7.52
CA THR A 59 12.65 15.05 8.40
C THR A 59 11.77 16.28 8.20
N ALA A 60 11.37 16.60 6.95
CA ALA A 60 10.44 17.70 6.67
C ALA A 60 9.08 17.47 7.34
N ASN A 61 8.51 16.26 7.20
CA ASN A 61 7.27 15.87 7.84
C ASN A 61 7.38 15.98 9.37
N ALA A 62 8.47 15.47 9.96
CA ALA A 62 8.69 15.54 11.41
C ALA A 62 8.77 16.99 11.94
N ILE A 63 9.33 17.92 11.16
CA ILE A 63 9.39 19.35 11.50
C ILE A 63 8.00 19.99 11.41
N GLU A 64 7.22 19.66 10.39
CA GLU A 64 5.86 20.17 10.20
C GLU A 64 4.92 19.72 11.32
N LEU A 65 5.01 18.45 11.71
CA LEU A 65 4.25 17.86 12.81
C LEU A 65 4.56 18.53 14.14
N LYS A 66 5.84 18.85 14.40
CA LYS A 66 6.26 19.64 15.56
C LYS A 66 5.59 21.02 15.60
N LYS A 67 5.58 21.72 14.47
CA LYS A 67 5.00 23.07 14.35
C LYS A 67 3.49 23.07 14.64
N ARG A 68 2.81 21.97 14.35
CA ARG A 68 1.37 21.82 14.56
C ARG A 68 1.00 21.26 15.94
N GLY A 69 1.98 20.87 16.77
CA GLY A 69 1.73 20.19 18.05
C GLY A 69 1.05 18.83 17.87
N ILE A 70 1.07 18.28 16.66
CA ILE A 70 0.47 17.00 16.33
C ILE A 70 1.55 15.96 16.50
N ILE A 71 1.38 15.08 17.48
CA ILE A 71 2.16 13.84 17.55
C ILE A 71 1.56 12.92 16.49
N PRO A 72 2.25 12.64 15.38
CA PRO A 72 1.73 11.70 14.41
C PRO A 72 1.60 10.34 15.10
N GLU A 73 0.40 9.79 15.06
CA GLU A 73 0.26 8.36 15.22
C GLU A 73 1.07 7.72 14.07
N PRO A 74 1.91 6.72 14.38
CA PRO A 74 2.67 6.02 13.35
C PRO A 74 1.66 5.58 12.29
N GLN A 75 1.87 6.01 11.03
CA GLN A 75 0.97 5.72 9.92
C GLN A 75 1.02 4.22 9.60
N VAL A 76 0.35 3.45 10.45
CA VAL A 76 -0.03 2.06 10.27
C VAL A 76 -1.54 2.10 10.11
N GLU A 77 -2.02 2.85 9.12
CA GLU A 77 -3.42 3.30 9.02
C GLU A 77 -4.42 2.15 8.79
N ASN A 78 -4.03 0.87 8.85
CA ASN A 78 -4.92 -0.30 8.77
C ASN A 78 -4.38 -1.61 9.40
N TYR A 79 -3.45 -1.58 10.37
CA TYR A 79 -3.06 -2.81 11.10
C TYR A 79 -3.66 -2.85 12.51
N THR A 80 -4.96 -3.11 12.56
CA THR A 80 -5.69 -3.37 13.81
C THR A 80 -5.31 -4.75 14.36
N GLU A 81 -5.31 -4.95 15.68
CA GLU A 81 -5.08 -6.28 16.29
C GLU A 81 -6.04 -7.34 15.71
N GLU A 82 -7.26 -6.95 15.33
CA GLU A 82 -8.22 -7.83 14.64
C GLU A 82 -7.74 -8.33 13.27
N VAL A 83 -7.04 -7.49 12.50
CA VAL A 83 -6.49 -7.82 11.19
C VAL A 83 -5.32 -8.79 11.34
N ALA A 84 -4.49 -8.59 12.37
CA ALA A 84 -3.40 -9.51 12.73
C ALA A 84 -3.93 -10.93 13.01
N VAL A 85 -4.98 -11.03 13.83
CA VAL A 85 -5.60 -12.33 14.18
C VAL A 85 -6.19 -13.02 12.94
N LYS A 86 -6.85 -12.27 12.06
CA LYS A 86 -7.37 -12.81 10.79
C LYS A 86 -6.26 -13.27 9.86
N LEU A 87 -5.16 -12.52 9.77
CA LEU A 87 -4.01 -12.86 8.96
C LEU A 87 -3.29 -14.11 9.50
N ASP A 88 -3.16 -14.24 10.81
CA ASP A 88 -2.62 -15.44 11.46
C ASP A 88 -3.45 -16.67 11.13
N ALA A 89 -4.79 -16.55 11.18
CA ALA A 89 -5.68 -17.63 10.78
C ALA A 89 -5.51 -18.04 9.31
N VAL A 90 -5.30 -17.06 8.40
CA VAL A 90 -4.98 -17.34 6.99
C VAL A 90 -3.66 -18.10 6.88
N ILE A 91 -2.61 -17.61 7.54
CA ILE A 91 -1.28 -18.22 7.50
C ILE A 91 -1.32 -19.66 8.02
N ASP A 92 -2.01 -19.92 9.13
CA ASP A 92 -2.10 -21.26 9.72
C ASP A 92 -2.79 -22.27 8.79
N ARG A 93 -3.77 -21.85 7.97
CA ARG A 93 -4.40 -22.72 6.95
C ARG A 93 -3.43 -23.22 5.89
N TYR A 94 -2.38 -22.45 5.61
CA TYR A 94 -1.44 -22.74 4.51
C TYR A 94 -0.02 -23.07 4.95
N ARG A 95 0.25 -23.05 6.27
CA ARG A 95 1.56 -23.24 6.89
C ARG A 95 2.32 -24.51 6.48
N HIS A 96 1.58 -25.57 6.14
CA HIS A 96 2.15 -26.88 5.79
C HIS A 96 2.10 -27.21 4.30
N LYS A 97 1.70 -26.26 3.44
CA LYS A 97 1.62 -26.48 1.99
C LYS A 97 2.82 -25.83 1.28
N PRO A 98 3.58 -26.58 0.47
CA PRO A 98 4.60 -25.98 -0.38
C PRO A 98 3.96 -25.03 -1.41
N GLY A 99 4.57 -23.86 -1.66
CA GLY A 99 4.07 -22.88 -2.62
C GLY A 99 2.87 -22.04 -2.13
N SER A 100 2.63 -21.97 -0.82
CA SER A 100 1.50 -21.24 -0.21
C SER A 100 1.57 -19.72 -0.27
N LEU A 101 2.71 -19.14 -0.68
CA LEU A 101 2.94 -17.70 -0.64
C LEU A 101 1.92 -16.89 -1.47
N ILE A 102 1.66 -17.30 -2.72
CA ILE A 102 0.72 -16.58 -3.60
C ILE A 102 -0.72 -16.59 -3.04
N PRO A 103 -1.29 -17.75 -2.65
CA PRO A 103 -2.61 -17.79 -2.01
C PRO A 103 -2.69 -16.93 -0.74
N VAL A 104 -1.66 -16.97 0.12
CA VAL A 104 -1.64 -16.20 1.36
C VAL A 104 -1.59 -14.70 1.07
N LEU A 105 -0.79 -14.26 0.10
CA LEU A 105 -0.74 -12.86 -0.32
C LEU A 105 -2.06 -12.40 -0.94
N GLN A 106 -2.73 -13.27 -1.70
CA GLN A 106 -4.04 -12.96 -2.27
C GLN A 106 -5.08 -12.75 -1.17
N GLU A 107 -5.22 -13.70 -0.24
CA GLU A 107 -6.17 -13.58 0.87
C GLU A 107 -5.83 -12.40 1.80
N ALA A 108 -4.54 -12.15 2.04
CA ALA A 108 -4.10 -11.00 2.81
C ALA A 108 -4.48 -9.68 2.13
N GLN A 109 -4.34 -9.59 0.80
CA GLN A 109 -4.76 -8.42 0.04
C GLN A 109 -6.29 -8.28 0.00
N GLU A 110 -7.05 -9.37 -0.03
CA GLU A 110 -8.52 -9.30 0.06
C GLU A 110 -8.99 -8.80 1.44
N LEU A 111 -8.27 -9.15 2.51
CA LEU A 111 -8.57 -8.70 3.86
C LEU A 111 -8.17 -7.24 4.13
N VAL A 112 -6.99 -6.82 3.66
CA VAL A 112 -6.38 -5.51 4.00
C VAL A 112 -6.50 -4.49 2.85
N GLY A 113 -6.81 -4.94 1.65
CA GLY A 113 -6.88 -4.13 0.41
C GLY A 113 -5.53 -3.90 -0.26
N TYR A 114 -4.42 -3.92 0.49
CA TYR A 114 -3.06 -3.71 0.01
C TYR A 114 -2.05 -4.42 0.92
N LEU A 115 -0.81 -4.58 0.42
CA LEU A 115 0.25 -5.34 1.07
C LEU A 115 1.44 -4.44 1.44
N PRO A 116 1.34 -3.66 2.54
CA PRO A 116 2.46 -2.84 2.99
C PRO A 116 3.60 -3.70 3.55
N PRO A 117 4.83 -3.15 3.70
CA PRO A 117 5.97 -3.89 4.23
C PRO A 117 5.74 -4.54 5.60
N VAL A 118 4.82 -4.01 6.41
CA VAL A 118 4.44 -4.59 7.71
C VAL A 118 3.73 -5.94 7.51
N VAL A 119 2.73 -5.99 6.62
CA VAL A 119 1.98 -7.23 6.31
C VAL A 119 2.89 -8.26 5.63
N GLN A 120 3.75 -7.84 4.71
CA GLN A 120 4.72 -8.73 4.06
C GLN A 120 5.66 -9.40 5.08
N ARG A 121 6.16 -8.63 6.07
CA ARG A 121 7.00 -9.17 7.16
C ARG A 121 6.25 -10.12 8.07
N HIS A 122 4.96 -9.86 8.33
CA HIS A 122 4.12 -10.74 9.14
C HIS A 122 3.93 -12.10 8.45
N ILE A 123 3.61 -12.08 7.15
CA ILE A 123 3.49 -13.30 6.33
C ILE A 123 4.80 -14.06 6.28
N ALA A 124 5.93 -13.36 6.08
CA ALA A 124 7.26 -13.96 6.07
C ALA A 124 7.58 -14.69 7.38
N GLY A 125 7.28 -14.06 8.53
CA GLY A 125 7.48 -14.67 9.85
C GLY A 125 6.59 -15.90 10.08
N GLY A 126 5.33 -15.83 9.65
CA GLY A 126 4.36 -16.92 9.79
C GLY A 126 4.69 -18.17 8.95
N LEU A 127 5.10 -17.94 7.70
CA LEU A 127 5.48 -19.00 6.75
C LEU A 127 6.95 -19.44 6.86
N LYS A 128 7.77 -18.78 7.69
CA LYS A 128 9.21 -19.02 7.85
C LYS A 128 10.00 -18.91 6.54
N ILE A 129 9.66 -17.90 5.73
CA ILE A 129 10.34 -17.58 4.46
C ILE A 129 11.05 -16.23 4.57
N PRO A 130 12.12 -15.99 3.79
CA PRO A 130 12.80 -14.70 3.78
C PRO A 130 11.88 -13.56 3.33
N VAL A 131 11.97 -12.40 4.01
CA VAL A 131 11.19 -11.19 3.63
C VAL A 131 11.50 -10.75 2.20
N SER A 132 12.73 -10.95 1.74
CA SER A 132 13.15 -10.65 0.36
C SER A 132 12.39 -11.47 -0.68
N GLU A 133 12.05 -12.72 -0.38
CA GLU A 133 11.28 -13.59 -1.27
C GLU A 133 9.83 -13.11 -1.38
N VAL A 134 9.21 -12.77 -0.24
CA VAL A 134 7.88 -12.17 -0.21
C VAL A 134 7.84 -10.86 -1.00
N HIS A 135 8.81 -9.97 -0.75
CA HIS A 135 8.90 -8.70 -1.45
C HIS A 135 9.16 -8.88 -2.95
N GLY A 136 9.98 -9.85 -3.33
CA GLY A 136 10.23 -10.21 -4.73
C GLY A 136 8.95 -10.65 -5.43
N VAL A 137 8.12 -11.46 -4.77
CA VAL A 137 6.82 -11.88 -5.34
C VAL A 137 5.85 -10.71 -5.45
N VAL A 138 5.71 -9.90 -4.39
CA VAL A 138 4.80 -8.74 -4.39
C VAL A 138 5.20 -7.70 -5.45
N SER A 139 6.49 -7.47 -5.65
CA SER A 139 6.97 -6.52 -6.67
C SER A 139 6.90 -7.08 -8.09
N PHE A 140 6.99 -8.41 -8.26
CA PHE A 140 6.98 -9.04 -9.58
C PHE A 140 5.57 -9.16 -10.19
N TYR A 141 4.56 -9.52 -9.40
CA TYR A 141 3.19 -9.67 -9.88
C TYR A 141 2.40 -8.37 -9.78
N SER A 142 1.96 -7.84 -10.92
CA SER A 142 1.12 -6.63 -11.00
C SER A 142 -0.23 -6.75 -10.29
N PHE A 143 -0.64 -7.96 -9.93
CA PHE A 143 -1.86 -8.20 -9.15
C PHE A 143 -1.74 -7.69 -7.70
N PHE A 144 -0.53 -7.72 -7.13
CA PHE A 144 -0.29 -7.27 -5.76
C PHE A 144 0.02 -5.78 -5.71
N THR A 145 -0.56 -5.08 -4.75
CA THR A 145 -0.39 -3.63 -4.60
C THR A 145 0.14 -3.28 -3.22
N MET A 146 1.22 -2.49 -3.18
CA MET A 146 1.83 -2.02 -1.92
C MET A 146 1.21 -0.71 -1.40
N LYS A 147 0.49 0.01 -2.27
CA LYS A 147 -0.20 1.26 -1.97
C LYS A 147 -1.70 0.99 -1.76
N PRO A 148 -2.39 1.79 -0.93
CA PRO A 148 -3.84 1.68 -0.77
C PRO A 148 -4.53 1.89 -2.12
N LYS A 149 -5.45 0.99 -2.46
CA LYS A 149 -6.36 1.13 -3.61
C LYS A 149 -7.71 1.66 -3.14
N GLY A 150 -8.42 2.32 -4.05
CA GLY A 150 -9.81 2.67 -3.82
C GLY A 150 -10.66 1.42 -3.69
N LYS A 151 -11.84 1.55 -3.07
CA LYS A 151 -12.83 0.46 -2.98
C LYS A 151 -13.11 -0.21 -4.33
N HIS A 152 -13.10 0.58 -5.41
CA HIS A 152 -13.30 0.16 -6.79
C HIS A 152 -12.05 0.49 -7.62
N ASN A 153 -11.51 -0.51 -8.33
CA ASN A 153 -10.34 -0.35 -9.19
C ASN A 153 -10.74 -0.29 -10.67
N ILE A 154 -10.52 0.87 -11.30
CA ILE A 154 -10.80 1.14 -12.70
C ILE A 154 -9.53 0.86 -13.51
N ARG A 155 -9.57 -0.16 -14.36
CA ARG A 155 -8.46 -0.56 -15.24
C ARG A 155 -8.80 -0.24 -16.69
N VAL A 156 -8.10 0.72 -17.29
CA VAL A 156 -8.32 1.12 -18.69
C VAL A 156 -7.28 0.46 -19.60
N CYS A 157 -7.73 -0.21 -20.67
CA CYS A 157 -6.83 -0.82 -21.64
C CYS A 157 -6.23 0.22 -22.59
N LEU A 158 -4.90 0.33 -22.59
CA LEU A 158 -4.11 1.12 -23.54
C LEU A 158 -3.33 0.22 -24.53
N GLY A 159 -3.90 -0.96 -24.84
CA GLY A 159 -3.39 -1.81 -25.92
C GLY A 159 -3.66 -1.19 -27.28
N THR A 160 -2.95 -1.62 -28.31
CA THR A 160 -2.99 -1.01 -29.66
C THR A 160 -4.41 -0.83 -30.20
N ALA A 161 -5.28 -1.84 -30.07
CA ALA A 161 -6.66 -1.77 -30.55
C ALA A 161 -7.52 -0.75 -29.77
N CYS A 162 -7.30 -0.61 -28.46
CA CYS A 162 -8.00 0.37 -27.64
C CYS A 162 -7.43 1.78 -27.85
N TYR A 163 -6.12 1.89 -28.00
CA TYR A 163 -5.41 3.15 -28.25
C TYR A 163 -5.90 3.83 -29.54
N VAL A 164 -5.94 3.08 -30.66
CA VAL A 164 -6.41 3.60 -31.96
C VAL A 164 -7.89 4.01 -31.91
N LYS A 165 -8.69 3.40 -31.03
CA LYS A 165 -10.11 3.75 -30.81
C LYS A 165 -10.32 4.88 -29.78
N GLY A 166 -9.25 5.56 -29.35
CA GLY A 166 -9.36 6.73 -28.46
C GLY A 166 -9.43 6.41 -26.97
N ALA A 167 -8.88 5.28 -26.52
CA ALA A 167 -8.82 4.96 -25.08
C ALA A 167 -8.06 5.99 -24.23
N GLU A 168 -7.18 6.79 -24.84
CA GLU A 168 -6.51 7.91 -24.17
C GLU A 168 -7.49 9.00 -23.70
N GLU A 169 -8.53 9.28 -24.50
CA GLU A 169 -9.59 10.23 -24.11
C GLU A 169 -10.40 9.70 -22.92
N ILE A 170 -10.59 8.38 -22.85
CA ILE A 170 -11.28 7.71 -21.74
C ILE A 170 -10.47 7.88 -20.45
N VAL A 171 -9.16 7.63 -20.49
CA VAL A 171 -8.27 7.84 -19.33
C VAL A 171 -8.33 9.30 -18.87
N LYS A 172 -8.24 10.25 -19.81
CA LYS A 172 -8.29 11.67 -19.50
C LYS A 172 -9.60 12.08 -18.83
N LYS A 173 -10.74 11.59 -19.32
CA LYS A 173 -12.04 11.87 -18.71
C LYS A 173 -12.21 11.28 -17.32
N PHE A 174 -11.67 10.08 -17.07
CA PHE A 174 -11.63 9.54 -15.71
C PHE A 174 -10.73 10.38 -14.80
N SER A 175 -9.55 10.76 -15.28
CA SER A 175 -8.60 11.60 -14.53
C SER A 175 -9.20 12.96 -14.18
N ASP A 176 -9.80 13.66 -15.15
CA ASP A 176 -10.44 14.97 -14.96
C ASP A 176 -11.70 14.88 -14.10
N GLY A 177 -12.55 13.87 -14.34
CA GLY A 177 -13.82 13.69 -13.63
C GLY A 177 -13.64 13.29 -12.16
N LEU A 178 -12.67 12.41 -11.87
CA LEU A 178 -12.35 11.97 -10.51
C LEU A 178 -11.26 12.81 -9.84
N LYS A 179 -10.70 13.81 -10.54
CA LYS A 179 -9.60 14.69 -10.09
C LYS A 179 -8.42 13.91 -9.51
N LEU A 180 -7.97 12.88 -10.23
CA LEU A 180 -6.85 12.03 -9.83
C LEU A 180 -5.93 11.76 -11.01
N GLU A 181 -4.67 11.45 -10.72
CA GLU A 181 -3.71 11.01 -11.73
C GLU A 181 -3.75 9.48 -11.91
N VAL A 182 -3.22 8.99 -13.03
CA VAL A 182 -3.09 7.55 -13.27
C VAL A 182 -2.20 6.91 -12.20
N GLY A 183 -2.71 5.86 -11.55
CA GLY A 183 -2.10 5.22 -10.38
C GLY A 183 -2.47 5.86 -9.04
N GLY A 184 -3.31 6.91 -9.06
CA GLY A 184 -3.82 7.59 -7.89
C GLY A 184 -5.14 7.01 -7.35
N ILE A 185 -5.57 7.57 -6.23
CA ILE A 185 -6.83 7.28 -5.54
C ILE A 185 -7.62 8.59 -5.37
N THR A 186 -8.95 8.54 -5.48
CA THR A 186 -9.81 9.69 -5.19
C THR A 186 -9.70 10.08 -3.71
N SER A 187 -9.92 11.37 -3.39
CA SER A 187 -9.99 11.88 -1.99
C SER A 187 -10.92 11.06 -1.11
N ASP A 188 -12.01 10.54 -1.69
CA ASP A 188 -13.07 9.82 -0.99
C ASP A 188 -12.73 8.34 -0.77
N LYS A 189 -11.52 7.90 -1.17
CA LYS A 189 -11.03 6.51 -1.13
C LYS A 189 -11.94 5.50 -1.86
N LYS A 190 -12.91 5.96 -2.66
CA LYS A 190 -13.85 5.11 -3.42
C LYS A 190 -13.24 4.52 -4.69
N PHE A 191 -12.56 5.31 -5.51
CA PHE A 191 -12.06 4.88 -6.82
C PHE A 191 -10.55 4.96 -6.92
N SER A 192 -9.95 4.03 -7.66
CA SER A 192 -8.56 4.07 -8.11
C SER A 192 -8.52 3.89 -9.62
N LEU A 193 -7.58 4.57 -10.29
CA LEU A 193 -7.43 4.50 -11.74
C LEU A 193 -6.08 3.92 -12.09
N GLU A 194 -6.09 2.85 -12.89
CA GLU A 194 -4.91 2.16 -13.36
C GLU A 194 -5.01 1.98 -14.88
N THR A 195 -3.88 2.06 -15.58
CA THR A 195 -3.81 1.75 -17.01
C THR A 195 -3.09 0.44 -17.20
N VAL A 196 -3.63 -0.39 -18.09
CA VAL A 196 -3.11 -1.72 -18.39
C VAL A 196 -2.83 -1.86 -19.88
N ARG A 197 -1.87 -2.70 -20.25
CA ARG A 197 -1.44 -2.86 -21.64
C ARG A 197 -2.41 -3.69 -22.47
N CYS A 198 -2.96 -4.78 -21.93
CA CYS A 198 -3.92 -5.60 -22.66
C CYS A 198 -4.86 -6.31 -21.68
N LEU A 199 -6.15 -6.32 -22.00
CA LEU A 199 -7.19 -7.04 -21.26
C LEU A 199 -7.74 -8.25 -22.05
N GLY A 200 -7.18 -8.54 -23.23
CA GLY A 200 -7.57 -9.69 -24.06
C GLY A 200 -8.93 -9.56 -24.77
N ALA A 201 -9.67 -8.46 -24.57
CA ALA A 201 -11.00 -8.24 -25.13
C ALA A 201 -11.02 -7.28 -26.33
N CYS A 202 -10.07 -7.43 -27.27
CA CYS A 202 -9.91 -6.49 -28.40
C CYS A 202 -11.16 -6.34 -29.29
N GLY A 203 -12.03 -7.36 -29.37
CA GLY A 203 -13.30 -7.28 -30.10
C GLY A 203 -14.29 -6.28 -29.50
N LEU A 204 -14.12 -5.93 -28.22
CA LEU A 204 -14.94 -4.98 -27.49
C LEU A 204 -14.23 -3.63 -27.26
N ALA A 205 -13.12 -3.37 -27.97
CA ALA A 205 -12.38 -2.12 -27.79
C ALA A 205 -13.24 -0.88 -28.11
N PRO A 206 -13.16 0.22 -27.32
CA PRO A 206 -12.34 0.40 -26.11
C PRO A 206 -12.88 -0.35 -24.88
N VAL A 207 -11.97 -0.95 -24.10
CA VAL A 207 -12.31 -1.77 -22.92
C VAL A 207 -11.84 -1.12 -21.62
N VAL A 208 -12.72 -1.09 -20.63
CA VAL A 208 -12.43 -0.75 -19.23
C VAL A 208 -12.95 -1.86 -18.34
N VAL A 209 -12.18 -2.22 -17.32
CA VAL A 209 -12.61 -3.18 -16.29
C VAL A 209 -12.71 -2.45 -14.98
N ILE A 210 -13.88 -2.49 -14.34
CA ILE A 210 -14.08 -1.97 -12.98
C ILE A 210 -14.19 -3.20 -12.08
N ASP A 211 -13.23 -3.36 -11.16
CA ASP A 211 -13.09 -4.56 -10.33
C ASP A 211 -13.03 -5.85 -11.16
N LYS A 212 -14.15 -6.57 -11.26
CA LYS A 212 -14.30 -7.81 -12.03
C LYS A 212 -15.17 -7.64 -13.29
N ASP A 213 -15.86 -6.52 -13.41
CA ASP A 213 -16.83 -6.26 -14.47
C ASP A 213 -16.14 -5.65 -15.69
N THR A 214 -16.32 -6.30 -16.85
CA THR A 214 -15.70 -5.88 -18.11
C THR A 214 -16.69 -5.08 -18.94
N HIS A 215 -16.37 -3.81 -19.18
CA HIS A 215 -17.17 -2.90 -19.96
C HIS A 215 -16.50 -2.65 -21.32
N GLY A 216 -17.23 -2.97 -22.39
CA GLY A 216 -16.77 -2.87 -23.77
C GLY A 216 -17.49 -1.76 -24.56
N SER A 217 -16.92 -1.37 -25.69
CA SER A 217 -17.48 -0.38 -26.62
C SER A 217 -17.83 0.94 -25.92
N ILE A 218 -17.00 1.35 -24.97
CA ILE A 218 -17.27 2.52 -24.14
C ILE A 218 -17.11 3.78 -24.98
N ASN A 219 -18.14 4.62 -24.95
CA ASN A 219 -18.09 5.95 -25.54
C ASN A 219 -17.44 6.91 -24.53
N PRO A 220 -16.37 7.64 -24.91
CA PRO A 220 -15.74 8.65 -24.06
C PRO A 220 -16.74 9.63 -23.41
N VAL A 221 -17.86 9.97 -24.07
CA VAL A 221 -18.83 10.94 -23.52
C VAL A 221 -19.62 10.38 -22.34
N LYS A 222 -19.89 9.07 -22.32
CA LYS A 222 -20.71 8.40 -21.28
C LYS A 222 -19.89 7.60 -20.28
N THR A 223 -18.56 7.72 -20.31
CA THR A 223 -17.67 6.97 -19.45
C THR A 223 -17.97 7.19 -17.95
N LEU A 224 -18.30 8.41 -17.55
CA LEU A 224 -18.60 8.72 -16.14
C LEU A 224 -19.93 8.12 -15.66
N ASP A 225 -20.87 7.84 -16.57
CA ASP A 225 -22.13 7.20 -16.19
C ASP A 225 -21.91 5.77 -15.67
N LEU A 226 -20.83 5.10 -16.11
CA LEU A 226 -20.46 3.77 -15.62
C LEU A 226 -20.15 3.77 -14.11
N LEU A 227 -19.72 4.90 -13.56
CA LEU A 227 -19.36 5.01 -12.14
C LEU A 227 -20.59 5.09 -11.24
N LYS A 228 -21.76 5.49 -11.77
CA LYS A 228 -23.02 5.60 -11.02
C LYS A 228 -23.54 4.23 -10.57
N GLU A 229 -23.18 3.17 -11.28
CA GLU A 229 -23.55 1.80 -10.90
C GLU A 229 -22.78 1.29 -9.66
N PHE A 230 -21.68 1.97 -9.28
CA PHE A 230 -20.79 1.59 -8.19
C PHE A 230 -20.77 2.64 -7.05
N GLU A 231 -21.73 3.55 -7.01
CA GLU A 231 -21.77 4.70 -6.08
C GLU A 231 -22.34 4.39 -4.68
#